data_AF-A0A1X7A3E2-F1
#
_entry.id   AF-A0A1X7A3E2-F1
#
_cell.length_a   1.000
_cell.length_b   1.000
_cell.length_c   1.000
_cell.angle_alpha   90.00
_cell.angle_beta   90.00
_cell.angle_gamma   90.00
#
_symmetry.space_group_name_H-M   'P 1'
#
loop_
_entity.id
_entity.type
_entity.pdbx_description
1 polymer ?
#
loop_
_entity_poly.entity_id
_entity_poly.type
_entity_poly.pdbx_seq_one_letter_code
_entity_poly.pdbx_strand_id
1 'polypeptide(L)'
;MLHADIPQAAAWQETIKPGDIVAFRMPHKDPSAEPLKARPTLVLDIEDIDGTSMATLAYGTTRPPRGKTGHLVPVTDPDEIVAASLDRPTRFDPHRTVLVTLSHNGFVCRRSDGSAIIGTLSGTSAQRLARARKTRRAARRRHRSHLRRQDKRREVVVERRRGARLVSKEVIHA
;
A
#
# COMPACT_ATOMS: atom_id res chain seq x y z
N MET A 1 -30.29 -32.57 13.75
CA MET A 1 -30.20 -31.28 14.45
C MET A 1 -29.56 -30.30 13.49
N LEU A 2 -30.28 -29.23 13.18
CA LEU A 2 -29.92 -28.21 12.18
C LEU A 2 -28.69 -27.44 12.68
N HIS A 3 -27.56 -27.57 11.99
CA HIS A 3 -26.51 -26.55 12.07
C HIS A 3 -27.04 -25.35 11.30
N ALA A 4 -27.49 -24.33 12.03
CA ALA A 4 -27.75 -23.04 11.42
C ALA A 4 -26.42 -22.51 10.88
N ASP A 5 -26.33 -22.38 9.55
CA ASP A 5 -25.34 -21.52 8.90
C ASP A 5 -25.55 -20.11 9.44
N ILE A 6 -24.76 -19.76 10.45
CA ILE A 6 -24.51 -18.36 10.76
C ILE A 6 -23.82 -17.82 9.51
N PRO A 7 -24.33 -16.78 8.82
CA PRO A 7 -23.58 -16.17 7.74
C PRO A 7 -22.28 -15.66 8.35
N GLN A 8 -21.21 -16.40 8.14
CA GLN A 8 -19.88 -16.00 8.55
C GLN A 8 -19.59 -14.77 7.73
N ALA A 9 -19.70 -13.59 8.36
CA ALA A 9 -19.30 -12.35 7.73
C ALA A 9 -17.93 -12.60 7.12
N ALA A 10 -17.84 -12.49 5.79
CA ALA A 10 -16.61 -12.72 5.06
C ALA A 10 -15.51 -11.96 5.79
N ALA A 11 -14.41 -12.65 6.12
CA ALA A 11 -13.32 -12.06 6.89
C ALA A 11 -12.96 -10.72 6.23
N TRP A 12 -12.68 -9.66 7.01
CA TRP A 12 -12.48 -8.32 6.44
C TRP A 12 -11.40 -8.29 5.34
N GLN A 13 -10.47 -9.25 5.37
CA GLN A 13 -9.46 -9.49 4.35
C GLN A 13 -10.03 -9.79 2.96
N GLU A 14 -11.24 -10.36 2.87
CA GLU A 14 -11.92 -10.67 1.60
C GLU A 14 -12.73 -9.48 1.07
N THR A 15 -13.10 -8.55 1.94
CA THR A 15 -13.97 -7.41 1.60
C THR A 15 -13.22 -6.08 1.52
N ILE A 16 -12.00 -6.02 2.05
CA ILE A 16 -11.15 -4.83 2.03
C ILE A 16 -10.88 -4.37 0.60
N LYS A 17 -11.03 -3.06 0.39
CA LYS A 17 -10.86 -2.45 -0.93
C LYS A 17 -10.20 -1.08 -0.84
N PRO A 18 -9.67 -0.59 -1.97
CA PRO A 18 -9.14 0.76 -2.06
C PRO A 18 -10.20 1.79 -1.66
N GLY A 19 -9.86 2.69 -0.73
CA GLY A 19 -10.79 3.65 -0.15
C GLY A 19 -11.17 3.31 1.28
N ASP A 20 -10.97 2.08 1.73
CA ASP A 20 -11.20 1.74 3.13
C ASP A 20 -10.14 2.38 4.02
N ILE A 21 -10.58 2.73 5.23
CA ILE A 21 -9.72 3.21 6.31
C ILE A 21 -9.57 2.06 7.30
N VAL A 22 -8.32 1.73 7.62
CA VAL A 22 -7.97 0.66 8.56
C VAL A 22 -7.17 1.22 9.72
N ALA A 23 -7.35 0.63 10.90
CA ALA A 23 -6.48 0.89 12.04
C ALA A 23 -5.22 0.04 11.92
N PHE A 24 -4.04 0.67 11.79
CA PHE A 24 -2.79 -0.04 11.58
C PHE A 24 -1.66 0.52 12.45
N ARG A 25 -0.87 -0.38 13.05
CA ARG A 25 0.39 -0.07 13.73
C ARG A 25 1.52 -0.07 12.70
N MET A 26 1.96 1.12 12.33
CA MET A 26 3.02 1.27 11.31
C MET A 26 4.33 0.66 11.83
N PRO A 27 5.07 -0.06 10.98
CA PRO A 27 6.36 -0.63 11.36
C PRO A 27 7.35 0.49 11.68
N HIS A 28 8.15 0.29 12.72
CA HIS A 28 9.26 1.17 13.07
C HIS A 28 10.54 0.72 12.35
N LYS A 29 11.45 1.66 12.03
CA LYS A 29 12.74 1.32 11.39
C LYS A 29 13.66 0.53 12.33
N ASP A 30 13.57 0.84 13.61
CA ASP A 30 14.21 0.11 14.69
C ASP A 30 13.21 -0.91 15.27
N PRO A 31 13.46 -2.23 15.13
CA PRO A 31 12.58 -3.28 15.63
C PRO A 31 12.56 -3.37 17.16
N SER A 32 13.50 -2.73 17.87
CA SER A 32 13.54 -2.68 19.33
C SER A 32 12.73 -1.54 19.94
N ALA A 33 12.21 -0.63 19.10
CA ALA A 33 11.40 0.48 19.56
C ALA A 33 9.99 0.02 19.96
N GLU A 34 9.41 0.71 20.94
CA GLU A 34 8.01 0.54 21.36
C GLU A 34 7.06 0.60 20.15
N PRO A 35 6.09 -0.34 20.04
CA PRO A 35 5.15 -0.36 18.93
C PRO A 35 4.40 0.97 18.81
N LEU A 36 4.44 1.57 17.61
CA LEU A 36 3.74 2.82 17.36
C LEU A 36 2.23 2.64 17.61
N LYS A 37 1.64 3.67 18.22
CA LYS A 37 0.17 3.78 18.36
C LYS A 37 -0.50 3.49 17.02
N ALA A 38 -1.56 2.68 17.05
CA ALA A 38 -2.39 2.41 15.89
C ALA A 38 -2.97 3.72 15.33
N ARG A 39 -2.92 3.88 14.01
CA ARG A 39 -3.40 5.09 13.33
C ARG A 39 -4.40 4.70 12.25
N PRO A 40 -5.39 5.57 11.97
CA PRO A 40 -6.15 5.48 10.73
C PRO A 40 -5.20 5.56 9.54
N THR A 41 -5.29 4.59 8.64
CA THR A 41 -4.48 4.50 7.42
C THR A 41 -5.39 4.18 6.24
N LEU A 42 -5.07 4.75 5.09
CA LEU A 42 -5.89 4.58 3.89
C LEU A 42 -5.38 3.39 3.08
N VAL A 43 -6.28 2.48 2.72
CA VAL A 43 -6.02 1.43 1.73
C VAL A 43 -5.99 2.06 0.33
N LEU A 44 -4.81 2.10 -0.29
CA LEU A 44 -4.63 2.68 -1.62
C LEU A 44 -4.83 1.68 -2.76
N ASP A 45 -4.34 0.45 -2.58
CA ASP A 45 -4.44 -0.64 -3.55
C ASP A 45 -4.39 -1.96 -2.79
N ILE A 46 -5.08 -2.95 -3.34
CA ILE A 46 -4.96 -4.37 -2.97
C ILE A 46 -4.37 -5.08 -4.19
N GLU A 47 -3.36 -5.90 -3.97
CA GLU A 47 -2.72 -6.70 -5.02
C GLU A 47 -2.41 -8.10 -4.49
N ASP A 48 -2.61 -9.11 -5.32
CA ASP A 48 -2.16 -10.47 -5.05
C ASP A 48 -0.77 -10.67 -5.65
N ILE A 49 0.17 -11.07 -4.80
CA ILE A 49 1.55 -11.38 -5.18
C ILE A 49 1.82 -12.81 -4.75
N ASP A 50 2.04 -13.70 -5.72
CA ASP A 50 2.33 -15.13 -5.50
C ASP A 50 1.32 -15.81 -4.56
N GLY A 51 0.03 -15.54 -4.77
CA GLY A 51 -1.06 -16.11 -3.96
C GLY A 51 -1.24 -15.45 -2.59
N THR A 52 -0.48 -14.40 -2.28
CA THR A 52 -0.61 -13.63 -1.04
C THR A 52 -1.27 -12.28 -1.32
N SER A 53 -2.44 -12.04 -0.73
CA SER A 53 -3.09 -10.73 -0.81
C SER A 53 -2.36 -9.70 0.06
N MET A 54 -2.00 -8.57 -0.56
CA MET A 54 -1.26 -7.49 0.07
C MET A 54 -1.99 -6.16 -0.10
N ALA A 55 -1.91 -5.32 0.95
CA ALA A 55 -2.42 -3.96 0.92
C ALA A 55 -1.28 -2.94 0.86
N THR A 56 -1.40 -1.99 -0.08
CA THR A 56 -0.62 -0.75 -0.02
C THR A 56 -1.38 0.25 0.87
N LEU A 57 -0.81 0.59 2.02
CA LEU A 57 -1.39 1.55 2.98
C LEU A 57 -0.71 2.91 2.90
N ALA A 58 -1.47 3.99 2.95
CA ALA A 58 -0.97 5.37 3.03
C ALA A 58 -1.11 5.97 4.42
N TYR A 59 -0.08 6.72 4.82
CA TYR A 59 -0.07 7.44 6.09
C TYR A 59 -1.01 8.65 6.07
N GLY A 60 -1.82 8.79 7.13
CA GLY A 60 -2.62 9.99 7.40
C GLY A 60 -1.86 11.00 8.25
N THR A 61 -1.85 12.27 7.83
CA THR A 61 -1.33 13.39 8.63
C THR A 61 -2.40 14.44 8.86
N THR A 62 -2.49 14.91 10.10
CA THR A 62 -3.34 16.05 10.49
C THR A 62 -2.57 17.37 10.39
N ARG A 63 -1.24 17.30 10.31
CA ARG A 63 -0.39 18.48 10.15
C ARG A 63 -0.63 19.12 8.78
N PRO A 64 -0.59 20.47 8.70
CA PRO A 64 -0.63 21.15 7.42
C PRO A 64 0.56 20.70 6.56
N PRO A 65 0.33 20.37 5.29
CA PRO A 65 1.40 19.95 4.41
C PRO A 65 2.32 21.14 4.10
N ARG A 66 3.61 20.85 3.92
CA ARG A 66 4.58 21.81 3.39
C ARG A 66 4.82 21.50 1.92
N GLY A 67 4.73 22.49 1.04
CA GLY A 67 5.00 22.32 -0.40
C GLY A 67 3.80 21.81 -1.21
N LYS A 68 4.07 21.13 -2.34
CA LYS A 68 3.05 20.72 -3.31
C LYS A 68 2.12 19.64 -2.74
N THR A 69 0.83 19.93 -2.64
CA THR A 69 -0.19 19.08 -1.99
C THR A 69 -1.11 18.33 -2.96
N GLY A 70 -1.00 18.59 -4.27
CA GLY A 70 -1.97 18.10 -5.25
C GLY A 70 -2.09 16.58 -5.36
N HIS A 71 -1.14 15.83 -4.80
CA HIS A 71 -1.15 14.37 -4.73
C HIS A 71 -1.85 13.82 -3.47
N LEU A 72 -2.06 14.64 -2.45
CA LEU A 72 -2.68 14.21 -1.20
C LEU A 72 -4.16 13.87 -1.41
N VAL A 73 -4.67 12.99 -0.56
CA VAL A 73 -6.10 12.68 -0.45
C VAL A 73 -6.62 13.31 0.84
N PRO A 74 -7.15 14.55 0.78
CA PRO A 74 -7.71 15.20 1.95
C PRO A 74 -9.10 14.65 2.27
N VAL A 75 -9.36 14.45 3.56
CA VAL A 75 -10.67 14.24 4.16
C VAL A 75 -10.93 15.42 5.09
N THR A 76 -11.69 16.39 4.62
CA THR A 76 -11.94 17.67 5.31
C THR A 76 -13.41 17.99 5.48
N ASP A 77 -14.26 17.38 4.65
CA ASP A 77 -15.70 17.50 4.76
C ASP A 77 -16.19 16.75 6.02
N PRO A 78 -17.05 17.34 6.87
CA PRO A 78 -17.51 16.70 8.10
C PRO A 78 -18.17 15.33 7.91
N ASP A 79 -18.98 15.16 6.85
CA ASP A 79 -19.67 13.89 6.60
C ASP A 79 -18.66 12.83 6.14
N GLU A 80 -17.69 13.22 5.31
CA GLU A 80 -16.59 12.33 4.90
C GLU A 80 -15.67 11.96 6.09
N ILE A 81 -15.45 12.88 7.04
CA ILE A 81 -14.67 12.62 8.27
C ILE A 81 -15.37 11.55 9.12
N VAL A 82 -16.68 11.66 9.31
CA VAL A 82 -17.49 10.68 10.04
C VAL A 82 -17.49 9.34 9.32
N ALA A 83 -17.74 9.31 8.01
CA ALA A 83 -17.74 8.07 7.21
C ALA A 83 -16.38 7.34 7.22
N ALA A 84 -15.29 8.11 7.28
CA ALA A 84 -13.93 7.60 7.36
C ALA A 84 -13.50 7.20 8.80
N SER A 85 -14.39 7.35 9.80
CA SER A 85 -14.09 7.15 11.23
C SER A 85 -12.86 7.94 11.69
N LEU A 86 -12.76 9.19 11.26
CA LEU A 86 -11.69 10.11 11.65
C LEU A 86 -12.21 11.07 12.72
N ASP A 87 -11.34 11.41 13.67
CA ASP A 87 -11.65 12.35 14.75
C ASP A 87 -11.41 13.82 14.36
N ARG A 88 -10.68 14.05 13.27
CA ARG A 88 -10.35 15.39 12.75
C ARG A 88 -9.95 15.34 11.27
N PRO A 89 -9.93 16.49 10.57
CA PRO A 89 -9.46 16.55 9.20
C PRO A 89 -8.08 15.92 9.01
N THR A 90 -7.97 15.01 8.06
CA THR A 90 -6.78 14.19 7.83
C THR A 90 -6.44 14.15 6.36
N ARG A 91 -5.15 14.15 6.03
CA ARG A 91 -4.66 14.04 4.66
C ARG A 91 -3.84 12.78 4.54
N PHE A 92 -4.25 11.89 3.66
CA PHE A 92 -3.46 10.70 3.34
C PHE A 92 -2.45 11.03 2.24
N ASP A 93 -1.22 10.57 2.40
CA ASP A 93 -0.12 10.82 1.46
C ASP A 93 0.18 9.56 0.62
N PRO A 94 -0.22 9.54 -0.67
CA PRO A 94 0.02 8.39 -1.53
C PRO A 94 1.48 8.15 -1.93
N HIS A 95 2.42 9.02 -1.53
CA HIS A 95 3.85 8.77 -1.67
C HIS A 95 4.49 8.17 -0.42
N ARG A 96 3.84 8.29 0.75
CA ARG A 96 4.30 7.71 2.02
C ARG A 96 3.50 6.45 2.32
N THR A 97 3.95 5.33 1.74
CA THR A 97 3.22 4.07 1.79
C THR A 97 4.02 2.91 2.35
N VAL A 98 3.34 1.94 2.94
CA VAL A 98 3.86 0.62 3.28
C VAL A 98 3.07 -0.45 2.52
N LEU A 99 3.74 -1.55 2.14
CA LEU A 99 3.10 -2.72 1.55
C LEU A 99 3.15 -3.84 2.59
N VAL A 100 2.00 -4.41 2.95
CA VAL A 100 1.87 -5.42 4.00
C VAL A 100 0.92 -6.52 3.58
N THR A 101 1.13 -7.74 4.06
CA THR A 101 0.17 -8.84 3.87
C THR A 101 -1.11 -8.55 4.66
N LEU A 102 -2.27 -9.02 4.19
CA LEU A 102 -3.53 -8.86 4.95
C LEU A 102 -3.55 -9.65 6.26
N SER A 103 -2.63 -10.60 6.44
CA SER A 103 -2.39 -11.34 7.68
C SER A 103 -1.43 -10.64 8.66
N HIS A 104 -0.90 -9.46 8.32
CA HIS A 104 0.09 -8.77 9.14
C HIS A 104 -0.48 -8.38 10.52
N ASN A 105 0.25 -8.69 11.59
CA ASN A 105 -0.16 -8.42 12.99
C ASN A 105 -0.31 -6.92 13.35
N GLY A 106 0.04 -6.05 12.41
CA GLY A 106 -0.09 -4.59 12.54
C GLY A 106 -1.53 -4.11 12.40
N PHE A 107 -2.41 -4.88 11.76
CA PHE A 107 -3.83 -4.58 11.69
C PHE A 107 -4.45 -4.69 13.09
N VAL A 108 -5.20 -3.66 13.47
CA VAL A 108 -5.92 -3.63 14.75
C VAL A 108 -7.39 -3.87 14.47
N CYS A 109 -7.85 -5.07 14.78
CA CYS A 109 -9.25 -5.44 14.63
C CYS A 109 -10.09 -4.84 15.76
N ARG A 110 -11.25 -4.29 15.40
CA ARG A 110 -12.27 -3.84 16.35
C ARG A 110 -12.86 -5.05 17.06
N ARG A 111 -13.07 -4.93 18.38
CA ARG A 111 -13.59 -6.04 19.22
C ARG A 111 -15.01 -6.48 18.85
N SER A 112 -15.84 -5.58 18.31
CA SER A 112 -17.25 -5.85 18.05
C SER A 112 -17.51 -6.80 16.88
N ASP A 113 -16.67 -6.75 15.85
CA ASP A 113 -16.89 -7.49 14.59
C ASP A 113 -15.60 -8.09 14.01
N GLY A 114 -14.47 -7.97 14.72
CA GLY A 114 -13.19 -8.51 14.27
C GLY A 114 -12.61 -7.83 13.02
N SER A 115 -13.22 -6.74 12.55
CA SER A 115 -12.79 -6.04 11.34
C SER A 115 -11.66 -5.05 11.63
N ALA A 116 -10.64 -5.03 10.76
CA ALA A 116 -9.64 -3.97 10.76
C ALA A 116 -10.11 -2.70 10.02
N ILE A 117 -11.18 -2.81 9.23
CA ILE A 117 -11.79 -1.70 8.50
C ILE A 117 -12.63 -0.89 9.49
N ILE A 118 -12.25 0.38 9.68
CA ILE A 118 -12.90 1.29 10.63
C ILE A 118 -13.81 2.30 9.93
N GLY A 119 -13.59 2.56 8.64
CA GLY A 119 -14.37 3.52 7.87
C GLY A 119 -14.04 3.44 6.40
N THR A 120 -14.62 4.33 5.59
CA THR A 120 -14.39 4.35 4.15
C THR A 120 -14.42 5.78 3.62
N LEU A 121 -13.64 6.05 2.58
CA LEU A 121 -13.70 7.32 1.87
C LEU A 121 -14.99 7.41 1.06
N SER A 122 -15.58 8.60 1.04
CA SER A 122 -16.76 8.93 0.26
C SER A 122 -16.55 10.24 -0.50
N GLY A 123 -17.52 10.65 -1.33
CA GLY A 123 -17.55 11.97 -1.95
C GLY A 123 -16.26 12.39 -2.68
N THR A 124 -15.75 13.55 -2.30
CA THR A 124 -14.59 14.20 -2.91
C THR A 124 -13.29 13.45 -2.57
N SER A 125 -13.12 12.94 -1.34
CA SER A 125 -11.92 12.17 -0.99
C SER A 125 -11.80 10.88 -1.79
N ALA A 126 -12.91 10.18 -2.06
CA ALA A 126 -12.92 9.01 -2.92
C ALA A 126 -12.51 9.36 -4.37
N GLN A 127 -12.97 10.48 -4.92
CA GLN A 127 -12.55 10.95 -6.24
C GLN A 127 -11.06 11.33 -6.27
N ARG A 128 -10.55 11.94 -5.20
CA ARG A 128 -9.12 12.26 -5.04
C ARG A 128 -8.27 10.99 -4.99
N LEU A 129 -8.71 9.97 -4.27
CA LEU A 129 -8.06 8.66 -4.27
C LEU A 129 -8.01 8.06 -5.69
N ALA A 130 -9.11 8.08 -6.44
CA ALA A 130 -9.13 7.54 -7.80
C ALA A 130 -8.07 8.21 -8.70
N ARG A 131 -7.94 9.54 -8.60
CA ARG A 131 -6.89 10.31 -9.33
C ARG A 131 -5.49 9.92 -8.85
N ALA A 132 -5.26 9.84 -7.54
CA ALA A 132 -3.97 9.44 -6.97
C ALA A 132 -3.55 8.04 -7.44
N ARG A 133 -4.48 7.07 -7.43
CA ARG A 133 -4.25 5.70 -7.92
C ARG A 133 -3.90 5.67 -9.39
N LYS A 134 -4.63 6.42 -10.23
CA LYS A 134 -4.33 6.54 -11.67
C LYS A 134 -2.91 7.05 -11.89
N THR A 135 -2.53 8.11 -11.20
CA THR A 135 -1.18 8.70 -11.28
C THR A 135 -0.10 7.72 -10.82
N ARG A 136 -0.29 7.05 -9.68
CA ARG A 136 0.65 6.06 -9.13
C ARG A 136 0.84 4.88 -10.07
N ARG A 137 -0.24 4.35 -10.64
CA ARG A 137 -0.19 3.27 -11.64
C ARG A 137 0.54 3.70 -12.91
N ALA A 138 0.29 4.91 -13.41
CA ALA A 138 1.02 5.46 -14.54
C ALA A 138 2.53 5.61 -14.26
N ALA A 139 2.90 6.10 -13.09
CA ALA A 139 4.30 6.21 -12.65
C ALA A 139 4.97 4.82 -12.57
N ARG A 140 4.32 3.83 -11.94
CA ARG A 140 4.80 2.44 -11.88
C ARG A 140 5.03 1.85 -13.28
N ARG A 141 4.10 2.07 -14.22
CA ARG A 141 4.24 1.62 -15.62
C ARG A 141 5.44 2.26 -16.33
N ARG A 142 5.62 3.59 -16.17
CA ARG A 142 6.77 4.30 -16.75
C ARG A 142 8.09 3.79 -16.18
N HIS A 143 8.15 3.57 -14.87
CA HIS A 143 9.34 3.03 -14.21
C HIS A 143 9.68 1.63 -14.71
N ARG A 144 8.71 0.70 -14.79
CA ARG A 144 8.93 -0.64 -15.36
C ARG A 144 9.40 -0.58 -16.82
N SER A 145 8.82 0.29 -17.64
CA SER A 145 9.25 0.49 -19.03
C SER A 145 10.68 0.99 -19.12
N HIS A 146 11.06 1.94 -18.25
CA HIS A 146 12.42 2.46 -18.17
C HIS A 146 13.42 1.37 -17.79
N LEU A 147 13.15 0.61 -16.72
CA LEU A 147 14.00 -0.49 -16.29
C LEU A 147 14.17 -1.53 -17.41
N ARG A 148 13.09 -1.91 -18.10
CA ARG A 148 13.16 -2.85 -19.22
C ARG A 148 14.00 -2.33 -20.39
N ARG A 149 13.93 -1.03 -20.68
CA ARG A 149 14.79 -0.40 -21.71
C ARG A 149 16.26 -0.37 -21.29
N GLN A 150 16.53 -0.16 -20.01
CA GLN A 150 17.89 -0.17 -19.48
C GLN A 150 18.47 -1.58 -19.53
N ASP A 151 17.69 -2.61 -19.19
CA ASP A 151 18.13 -4.00 -19.22
C ASP A 151 18.50 -4.45 -20.64
N LYS A 152 17.66 -4.12 -21.64
CA LYS A 152 17.94 -4.32 -23.08
C LYS A 152 19.12 -3.52 -23.64
N ARG A 153 19.69 -2.61 -22.85
CA ARG A 153 20.85 -1.81 -23.24
C ARG A 153 22.11 -2.23 -22.48
N ARG A 154 22.01 -3.21 -21.58
CA ARG A 154 23.18 -3.73 -20.87
C ARG A 154 23.91 -4.70 -21.78
N GLU A 155 25.14 -4.32 -22.13
CA GLU A 155 26.13 -5.25 -22.62
C GLU A 155 26.55 -6.19 -21.50
N VAL A 156 26.30 -7.48 -21.69
CA VAL A 156 26.75 -8.55 -20.79
C VAL A 156 28.10 -9.02 -21.29
N VAL A 157 29.16 -8.68 -20.56
CA VAL A 157 30.49 -9.21 -20.84
C VAL A 157 30.63 -10.59 -20.19
N VAL A 158 30.72 -11.63 -21.01
CA VAL A 158 30.97 -13.00 -20.56
C VAL A 158 32.48 -13.27 -20.62
N GLU A 159 33.09 -13.43 -19.45
CA GLU A 159 34.47 -13.91 -19.32
C GLU A 159 34.46 -15.41 -19.01
N ARG A 160 34.99 -16.24 -19.92
CA ARG A 160 35.23 -17.66 -19.67
C ARG A 160 36.65 -17.84 -19.14
N ARG A 161 36.80 -18.52 -17.99
CA ARG A 161 38.10 -18.80 -17.35
C ARG A 161 38.29 -20.30 -17.12
N ARG A 162 39.53 -20.79 -17.23
CA ARG A 162 39.93 -22.15 -16.83
C ARG A 162 41.06 -22.02 -15.82
N GLY A 163 40.78 -22.29 -14.54
CA GLY A 163 41.68 -21.92 -13.44
C GLY A 163 41.83 -20.40 -13.32
N ALA A 164 43.06 -19.92 -13.11
CA ALA A 164 43.36 -18.49 -13.04
C ALA A 164 43.45 -17.78 -14.41
N ARG A 165 43.41 -18.54 -15.52
CA ARG A 165 43.64 -18.00 -16.87
C ARG A 165 42.32 -17.66 -17.57
N LEU A 166 42.25 -16.46 -18.13
CA LEU A 166 41.18 -16.03 -19.03
C LEU A 166 41.30 -16.78 -20.37
N VAL A 167 40.21 -17.43 -20.78
CA VAL A 167 40.12 -18.24 -22.00
C VAL A 167 39.44 -17.47 -23.11
N SER A 168 38.33 -16.77 -22.82
CA SER A 168 37.69 -15.86 -23.76
C SER A 168 36.94 -14.74 -23.04
N LYS A 169 36.73 -13.63 -23.76
CA LYS A 169 35.91 -12.50 -23.32
C LYS A 169 35.03 -12.08 -24.48
N GLU A 170 33.73 -12.21 -24.31
CA GLU A 170 32.73 -11.88 -25.34
C GLU A 170 31.77 -10.84 -24.76
N VAL A 171 31.43 -9.83 -25.57
CA VAL A 171 30.37 -8.87 -25.23
C VAL A 171 29.10 -9.35 -25.89
N ILE A 172 28.11 -9.71 -25.08
CA ILE A 172 26.77 -10.12 -25.54
C ILE A 172 25.84 -8.93 -25.33
N HIS A 173 25.17 -8.49 -26.38
CA HIS A 173 24.08 -7.53 -26.26
C HIS A 173 22.81 -8.29 -25.82
N ALA A 174 22.22 -7.92 -24.68
CA ALA A 174 21.01 -8.53 -24.13
C ALA A 174 19.72 -7.99 -24.77
#